data_AF-A0A3B8WD28-F1
#
_entry.id   AF-A0A3B8WD28-F1
#
_cell.length_a   1.000
_cell.length_b   1.000
_cell.length_c   1.000
_cell.angle_alpha   90.00
_cell.angle_beta   90.00
_cell.angle_gamma   90.00
#
_symmetry.space_group_name_H-M   'P 1'
#
loop_
_entity.id
_entity.type
_entity.pdbx_description
1 polymer ?
#
loop_
_entity_poly.entity_id
_entity_poly.type
_entity_poly.pdbx_seq_one_letter_code
_entity_poly.pdbx_strand_id
1 'polypeptide(L)' 'FGSLLSTPILNPPQSGILGMHKIQQRPIAMDGEVVIRPMMYLAL' A
#
# COMPACT_ATOMS: atom_id res chain seq x y z
N PHE A 1 -10.86 8.12 1.51
CA PHE A 1 -9.76 9.08 1.77
C PHE A 1 -8.57 8.97 0.82
N GLY A 2 -8.35 7.87 0.09
CA GLY A 2 -7.35 7.86 -1.00
C GLY A 2 -5.90 8.07 -0.55
N SER A 3 -5.59 7.83 0.73
CA SER A 3 -4.22 7.96 1.23
C SER A 3 -3.29 6.98 0.53
N LEU A 4 -2.09 7.46 0.21
CA LEU A 4 -1.02 6.66 -0.38
C LEU A 4 -0.34 5.79 0.68
N LEU A 5 -0.11 6.33 1.87
CA LEU A 5 0.56 5.64 2.99
C LEU A 5 0.15 6.31 4.30
N SER A 6 0.07 5.54 5.38
CA SER A 6 -0.24 6.01 6.72
C SER A 6 0.41 5.10 7.77
N THR A 7 0.57 5.61 8.99
CA THR A 7 0.99 4.83 10.17
C THR A 7 -0.25 4.42 10.95
N PRO A 8 -0.68 3.14 10.87
CA PRO A 8 -1.91 2.69 11.49
C PRO A 8 -1.79 2.68 13.02
N ILE A 9 -2.89 2.99 13.71
CA ILE A 9 -2.96 2.96 15.18
C ILE A 9 -3.42 1.56 15.59
N LEU A 10 -2.62 0.92 16.44
CA LEU A 10 -2.92 -0.39 17.00
C LEU A 10 -4.22 -0.33 17.83
N ASN A 11 -5.04 -1.38 17.74
CA ASN A 11 -6.23 -1.53 18.56
C ASN A 11 -5.96 -2.54 19.70
N PRO A 12 -5.61 -2.10 20.92
CA PRO A 12 -5.29 -3.01 22.02
C PRO A 12 -6.44 -3.98 22.30
N PRO A 13 -6.18 -5.26 22.65
CA PRO A 13 -4.87 -5.86 22.98
C PRO A 13 -4.14 -6.50 21.79
N GLN A 14 -4.50 -6.17 20.55
CA GLN A 14 -3.92 -6.78 19.35
C GLN A 14 -2.42 -6.47 19.22
N SER A 15 -1.66 -7.35 18.57
CA SER A 15 -0.19 -7.20 18.41
C SER A 15 0.23 -6.50 17.11
N GLY A 16 -0.69 -6.30 16.17
CA GLY A 16 -0.42 -5.60 14.91
C GLY A 16 -1.70 -5.20 14.19
N ILE A 17 -1.58 -4.31 13.21
CA ILE A 17 -2.69 -3.86 12.37
C ILE A 17 -2.21 -3.69 10.92
N LEU A 18 -2.85 -4.41 9.99
CA LEU A 18 -2.54 -4.27 8.57
C LEU A 18 -3.35 -3.12 7.94
N GLY A 19 -2.68 -2.01 7.67
CA GLY A 19 -3.22 -0.86 6.94
C GLY A 19 -3.20 -1.05 5.43
N MET A 20 -4.39 -1.10 4.82
CA MET A 20 -4.58 -1.13 3.36
C MET A 20 -4.80 0.28 2.79
N HIS A 21 -4.11 0.61 1.70
CA HIS A 21 -4.19 1.92 1.05
C HIS A 21 -4.90 1.85 -0.30
N LYS A 22 -5.07 3.00 -0.96
CA LYS A 22 -5.73 3.06 -2.26
C LYS A 22 -4.91 2.30 -3.32
N ILE A 23 -5.60 1.52 -4.15
CA ILE A 23 -5.05 0.99 -5.40
C ILE A 23 -5.00 2.11 -6.43
N GLN A 24 -3.84 2.35 -7.02
CA GLN A 24 -3.65 3.32 -8.09
C GLN A 24 -2.70 2.82 -9.17
N GLN A 25 -2.89 3.33 -10.39
CA GLN A 25 -2.02 3.01 -11.52
C GLN A 25 -0.64 3.64 -11.31
N ARG A 26 0.42 2.82 -11.31
CA ARG A 26 1.80 3.28 -11.17
C ARG A 26 2.71 2.62 -12.20
N PRO A 27 3.70 3.35 -12.74
CA PRO A 27 4.76 2.75 -13.51
C PRO A 27 5.63 1.88 -12.59
N ILE A 28 5.89 0.65 -13.01
CA ILE A 28 6.82 -0.28 -12.36
C ILE A 28 7.76 -0.84 -13.40
N ALA A 29 8.99 -1.14 -12.99
CA ALA A 29 9.92 -1.89 -13.83
C ALA A 29 9.57 -3.37 -13.75
N MET A 30 9.29 -4.00 -14.89
CA MET A 30 9.05 -5.43 -15.03
C MET A 30 9.83 -5.91 -16.24
N ASP A 31 10.70 -6.90 -16.05
CA ASP A 31 11.52 -7.48 -17.11
C ASP A 31 12.33 -6.45 -17.94
N GLY A 32 12.75 -5.35 -17.29
CA GLY A 32 13.51 -4.27 -17.94
C GLY A 32 12.67 -3.20 -18.64
N GLU A 33 11.35 -3.35 -18.66
CA GLU A 33 10.42 -2.38 -19.26
C GLU A 33 9.60 -1.63 -18.21
N VAL A 34 9.15 -0.42 -18.56
CA VAL A 34 8.24 0.37 -17.72
C VAL A 34 6.80 0.01 -18.08
N VAL A 35 6.13 -0.70 -17.19
CA VAL A 35 4.71 -1.09 -17.34
C VAL A 35 3.85 -0.42 -16.28
N ILE A 36 2.64 -0.01 -16.64
CA ILE A 36 1.69 0.58 -15.69
C ILE A 36 0.85 -0.52 -15.06
N ARG A 37 0.82 -0.60 -13.73
CA ARG A 37 0.04 -1.61 -13.00
C ARG A 37 -0.76 -1.01 -11.83
N PRO A 38 -1.88 -1.64 -11.44
CA PRO A 38 -2.59 -1.28 -10.22
C PRO A 38 -1.74 -1.69 -9.01
N MET A 39 -1.27 -0.71 -8.24
CA MET A 39 -0.40 -0.92 -7.09
C MET A 39 -1.04 -0.33 -5.82
N MET A 40 -0.78 -0.96 -4.68
CA MET A 40 -1.20 -0.52 -3.35
C MET A 40 -0.01 -0.59 -2.39
N TYR A 41 0.07 0.36 -1.46
CA TYR A 41 0.98 0.25 -0.32
C TYR A 41 0.29 -0.41 0.87
N LEU A 42 1.05 -1.23 1.59
CA LEU A 42 0.65 -1.87 2.83
C LEU A 42 1.50 -1.29 3.97
N ALA A 43 0.87 -1.03 5.11
CA ALA A 43 1.54 -0.66 6.35
C ALA A 43 1.19 -1.69 7.43
N LEU A 44 2.14 -2.11 8.25
CA LEU A 44 1.95 -3.07 9.34
C LEU A 44 2.38 -2.42 10.66
#